data_AF-A0A182IJ51-F1
#
_entry.id   AF-A0A182IJ51-F1
#
_cell.length_a   1.000
_cell.length_b   1.000
_cell.length_c   1.000
_cell.angle_alpha   90.00
_cell.angle_beta   90.00
_cell.angle_gamma   90.00
#
_symmetry.space_group_name_H-M   'P 1'
#
loop_
_entity.id
_entity.type
_entity.pdbx_description
1 polymer ?
#
loop_
_entity_poly.entity_id
_entity_poly.type
_entity_poly.pdbx_seq_one_letter_code
_entity_poly.pdbx_strand_id
1 'polypeptide(L)'
;MKPKASPPGHRCALPGALRAGSSETHLSPILPGTSLAARLLRHARTLLLVSPSHPETRTYYRSRTKISAENERLVRDLPPFLVHPFSRFRQCWEAMIYCALTLHLQLLAFAFAFAPHLGRGVLQGLQLLDVGLCALLGMEFVLKLVTGYVAEDGVVVVDPRRIVRYRLRWWNVANRLLLVVPYVLLLDELVRAFYRDAALFYLGIVVYLYLLCVWRFRTVGWYFRAIAQGVLRLSGRQLRFLEPILDTLYVLHWTTCLVYIVPLLTVPLLAEGHPEANFLVDVLWTHDQHRDAVHYPIAHRARLEAGDFRRYLGQHLDADRKQFFATKLDDLERRVTVPYRYLRALMITLKISLQGGHTLSVGHHFLHEWLQSLLLLAGWIWSTYVLLLLVRTLQTADASETGYDETLNEIDALCRTERLSRATNRKMARHLAGRFRSRYFDERPILFHASDNLRRRLLTEIGSFRAFLARADVFRELPPYLLEDIAARLRFELVLEQDTVVVAGSSAGSMYFLASGTAAVYAPDGTELGHLIDGANFGAIGLFRAGATRAVSVVALEVCELYRLDRADFLQLMKPHTYLLAQLSKQTDRRISEAGGGLTPEDRLFDTFFY
;
A
#
# COMPACT_ATOMS: atom_id res chain seq x y z
N MET A 1 32.05 -62.54 -0.75
CA MET A 1 31.15 -61.41 -1.03
C MET A 1 31.62 -60.19 -0.23
N LYS A 2 32.18 -59.17 -0.90
CA LYS A 2 32.50 -57.89 -0.26
C LYS A 2 31.21 -57.06 -0.14
N PRO A 3 30.93 -56.39 0.99
CA PRO A 3 29.75 -55.54 1.12
C PRO A 3 29.90 -54.31 0.21
N LYS A 4 28.83 -53.99 -0.53
CA LYS A 4 28.71 -52.77 -1.35
C LYS A 4 28.92 -51.54 -0.45
N ALA A 5 29.97 -50.77 -0.72
CA ALA A 5 30.15 -49.45 -0.14
C ALA A 5 28.98 -48.56 -0.58
N SER A 6 28.27 -47.99 0.39
CA SER A 6 27.29 -46.92 0.16
C SER A 6 27.98 -45.76 -0.55
N PRO A 7 27.33 -45.11 -1.54
CA PRO A 7 27.91 -43.95 -2.20
C PRO A 7 28.21 -42.86 -1.17
N PRO A 8 29.26 -42.04 -1.37
CA PRO A 8 29.63 -40.99 -0.43
C PRO A 8 28.46 -40.01 -0.32
N GLY A 9 27.75 -40.06 0.81
CA GLY A 9 26.66 -39.15 1.11
C GLY A 9 27.17 -37.72 1.02
N HIS A 10 26.47 -36.89 0.24
CA HIS A 10 26.74 -35.46 0.14
C HIS A 10 26.88 -34.86 1.55
N ARG A 11 28.09 -34.40 1.90
CA ARG A 11 28.36 -33.67 3.15
C ARG A 11 27.77 -32.28 3.04
N CYS A 12 26.46 -32.20 3.27
CA CYS A 12 25.76 -30.93 3.29
C CYS A 12 26.27 -30.09 4.48
N ALA A 13 26.63 -28.82 4.25
CA ALA A 13 26.98 -27.87 5.30
C ALA A 13 25.75 -27.18 5.93
N LEU A 14 24.53 -27.49 5.47
CA LEU A 14 23.30 -26.94 6.04
C LEU A 14 23.20 -27.31 7.54
N PRO A 15 22.86 -26.38 8.44
CA PRO A 15 22.63 -26.66 9.85
C PRO A 15 21.66 -27.83 10.05
N GLY A 16 21.93 -28.72 11.02
CA GLY A 16 21.12 -29.92 11.28
C GLY A 16 19.63 -29.64 11.49
N ALA A 17 19.29 -28.47 12.06
CA ALA A 17 17.91 -28.00 12.27
C ALA A 17 17.10 -27.87 10.96
N LEU A 18 17.76 -27.52 9.84
CA LEU A 18 17.11 -27.43 8.52
C LEU A 18 17.03 -28.79 7.81
N ARG A 19 17.89 -29.76 8.18
CA ARG A 19 17.91 -31.10 7.57
C ARG A 19 16.78 -32.00 8.05
N ALA A 20 16.35 -31.86 9.31
CA ALA A 20 15.35 -32.72 9.93
C ALA A 20 13.91 -32.15 9.89
N GLY A 21 13.70 -30.98 9.25
CA GLY A 21 12.44 -30.23 9.35
C GLY A 21 12.10 -29.78 10.78
N SER A 22 13.02 -29.98 11.71
CA SER A 22 12.82 -29.78 13.14
C SER A 22 13.22 -28.36 13.53
N SER A 23 12.21 -27.48 13.50
CA SER A 23 12.10 -26.20 14.21
C SER A 23 13.16 -25.14 13.88
N GLU A 24 12.75 -24.14 13.06
CA GLU A 24 13.46 -22.86 12.85
C GLU A 24 13.72 -22.08 14.17
N THR A 25 13.16 -22.54 15.27
CA THR A 25 13.17 -21.92 16.60
C THR A 25 14.23 -22.49 17.54
N HIS A 26 14.85 -23.63 17.24
CA HIS A 26 15.87 -24.31 18.09
C HIS A 26 15.44 -24.61 19.54
N LEU A 27 14.13 -24.61 19.82
CA LEU A 27 13.56 -24.97 21.12
C LEU A 27 13.38 -26.48 21.25
N SER A 28 13.63 -27.04 22.44
CA SER A 28 13.49 -28.48 22.73
C SER A 28 12.12 -29.04 22.33
N PRO A 29 12.04 -30.18 21.60
CA PRO A 29 10.78 -30.76 21.09
C PRO A 29 9.76 -31.07 22.20
N ILE A 30 8.46 -31.07 21.86
CA ILE A 30 7.40 -31.41 22.83
C ILE A 30 7.33 -32.92 22.85
N LEU A 31 7.76 -33.54 23.93
CA LEU A 31 7.67 -34.98 24.12
C LEU A 31 6.27 -35.37 24.62
N PRO A 32 5.74 -36.55 24.27
CA PRO A 32 4.51 -37.07 24.88
C PRO A 32 4.75 -37.23 26.40
N GLY A 33 3.95 -36.53 27.22
CA GLY A 33 4.09 -36.48 28.69
C GLY A 33 4.51 -35.12 29.29
N THR A 34 4.85 -34.12 28.48
CA THR A 34 5.18 -32.76 28.99
C THR A 34 3.97 -32.09 29.67
N SER A 35 4.19 -31.42 30.80
CA SER A 35 3.16 -30.64 31.50
C SER A 35 2.57 -29.50 30.64
N LEU A 36 1.31 -29.13 30.90
CA LEU A 36 0.65 -28.02 30.21
C LEU A 36 1.42 -26.70 30.39
N ALA A 37 1.98 -26.45 31.57
CA ALA A 37 2.81 -25.27 31.84
C ALA A 37 4.07 -25.22 30.96
N ALA A 38 4.77 -26.36 30.79
CA ALA A 38 5.94 -26.43 29.92
C ALA A 38 5.59 -26.17 28.45
N ARG A 39 4.41 -26.65 28.00
CA ARG A 39 3.90 -26.38 26.65
C ARG A 39 3.58 -24.89 26.46
N LEU A 40 2.92 -24.27 27.43
CA LEU A 40 2.58 -22.84 27.41
C LEU A 40 3.84 -21.97 27.42
N LEU A 41 4.81 -22.26 28.29
CA LEU A 41 6.09 -21.53 28.35
C LEU A 41 6.88 -21.66 27.04
N ARG A 42 6.90 -22.84 26.43
CA ARG A 42 7.52 -23.02 25.11
C ARG A 42 6.80 -22.21 24.04
N HIS A 43 5.47 -22.21 24.04
CA HIS A 43 4.68 -21.43 23.10
C HIS A 43 4.93 -19.93 23.27
N ALA A 44 4.90 -19.44 24.50
CA ALA A 44 5.25 -18.06 24.83
C ALA A 44 6.65 -17.70 24.35
N ARG A 45 7.66 -18.54 24.61
CA ARG A 45 9.04 -18.32 24.13
C ARG A 45 9.13 -18.31 22.61
N THR A 46 8.35 -19.14 21.92
CA THR A 46 8.28 -19.15 20.45
C THR A 46 7.76 -17.82 19.88
N LEU A 47 6.82 -17.16 20.58
CA LEU A 47 6.27 -15.88 20.14
C LEU A 47 7.24 -14.71 20.25
N LEU A 48 8.29 -14.82 21.09
CA LEU A 48 9.31 -13.78 21.31
C LEU A 48 10.49 -13.85 20.31
N LEU A 49 10.66 -14.98 19.64
CA LEU A 49 11.72 -15.23 18.65
C LEU A 49 11.42 -14.57 17.30
N VAL A 50 12.41 -14.57 16.39
CA VAL A 50 12.26 -14.02 15.04
C VAL A 50 11.22 -14.83 14.26
N SER A 51 10.22 -14.15 13.72
CA SER A 51 9.16 -14.78 12.95
C SER A 51 9.30 -14.53 11.45
N PRO A 52 9.25 -15.57 10.59
CA PRO A 52 9.26 -15.40 9.14
C PRO A 52 7.97 -14.77 8.59
N SER A 53 6.90 -14.72 9.39
CA SER A 53 5.62 -14.10 9.01
C SER A 53 5.59 -12.58 9.22
N HIS A 54 6.54 -12.01 9.95
CA HIS A 54 6.61 -10.57 10.18
C HIS A 54 7.09 -9.88 8.88
N PRO A 55 6.43 -8.78 8.44
CA PRO A 55 6.70 -8.15 7.14
C PRO A 55 8.16 -7.71 7.00
N GLU A 56 8.73 -7.11 8.05
CA GLU A 56 10.10 -6.58 8.02
C GLU A 56 11.18 -7.67 8.15
N THR A 57 10.85 -8.89 8.55
CA THR A 57 11.86 -9.95 8.74
C THR A 57 12.62 -10.22 7.45
N ARG A 58 11.96 -10.20 6.29
CA ARG A 58 12.61 -10.48 5.00
C ARG A 58 13.56 -9.36 4.56
N THR A 59 13.33 -8.13 5.02
CA THR A 59 14.18 -6.97 4.73
C THR A 59 15.54 -7.12 5.39
N TYR A 60 15.56 -7.49 6.67
CA TYR A 60 16.79 -7.64 7.46
C TYR A 60 17.40 -9.05 7.38
N TYR A 61 16.56 -10.08 7.33
CA TYR A 61 16.96 -11.48 7.25
C TYR A 61 16.54 -12.07 5.89
N ARG A 62 17.41 -11.91 4.89
CA ARG A 62 17.18 -12.35 3.50
C ARG A 62 17.00 -13.86 3.30
N SER A 63 17.27 -14.70 4.30
CA SER A 63 17.23 -16.16 4.18
C SER A 63 16.78 -16.84 5.48
N ARG A 64 16.16 -18.02 5.36
CA ARG A 64 15.73 -18.86 6.50
C ARG A 64 16.91 -19.31 7.37
N THR A 65 18.09 -19.51 6.79
CA THR A 65 19.31 -19.85 7.53
C THR A 65 19.72 -18.73 8.49
N LYS A 66 19.66 -17.47 8.06
CA LYS A 66 19.94 -16.32 8.93
C LYS A 66 18.90 -16.18 10.05
N ILE A 67 17.62 -16.40 9.76
CA ILE A 67 16.55 -16.41 10.78
C ILE A 67 16.83 -17.51 11.81
N SER A 68 17.14 -18.72 11.35
CA SER A 68 17.43 -19.86 12.21
C SER A 68 18.70 -19.64 13.05
N ALA A 69 19.77 -19.07 12.48
CA ALA A 69 21.00 -18.76 13.21
C ALA A 69 20.78 -17.66 14.28
N GLU A 70 19.96 -16.65 13.99
CA GLU A 70 19.61 -15.64 14.99
C GLU A 70 18.72 -16.23 16.10
N ASN A 71 17.76 -17.09 15.75
CA ASN A 71 16.96 -17.81 16.74
C ASN A 71 17.82 -18.73 17.62
N GLU A 72 18.84 -19.38 17.06
CA GLU A 72 19.79 -20.19 17.82
C GLU A 72 20.53 -19.33 18.85
N ARG A 73 21.07 -18.19 18.41
CA ARG A 73 21.73 -17.21 19.28
C ARG A 73 20.80 -16.69 20.38
N LEU A 74 19.54 -16.37 20.04
CA LEU A 74 18.52 -15.93 20.99
C LEU A 74 18.18 -17.01 22.05
N VAL A 75 18.21 -18.28 21.67
CA VAL A 75 17.91 -19.39 22.58
C VAL A 75 19.10 -19.73 23.47
N ARG A 76 20.33 -19.69 22.92
CA ARG A 76 21.55 -20.15 23.59
C ARG A 76 22.24 -19.07 24.43
N ASP A 77 22.39 -17.87 23.88
CA ASP A 77 23.31 -16.86 24.42
C ASP A 77 22.58 -15.69 25.13
N LEU A 78 21.25 -15.57 24.96
CA LEU A 78 20.46 -14.42 25.43
C LEU A 78 19.35 -14.80 26.42
N PRO A 79 18.91 -13.86 27.29
CA PRO A 79 17.89 -14.13 28.29
C PRO A 79 16.54 -14.54 27.66
N PRO A 80 15.78 -15.46 28.28
CA PRO A 80 14.56 -16.03 27.69
C PRO A 80 13.39 -15.05 27.57
N PHE A 81 13.39 -13.95 28.34
CA PHE A 81 12.35 -12.92 28.33
C PHE A 81 12.61 -11.80 27.31
N LEU A 82 13.76 -11.83 26.63
CA LEU A 82 14.13 -10.84 25.63
C LEU A 82 13.24 -10.97 24.39
N VAL A 83 12.64 -9.85 23.98
CA VAL A 83 11.73 -9.80 22.85
C VAL A 83 12.49 -9.34 21.61
N HIS A 84 12.47 -10.15 20.55
CA HIS A 84 13.02 -9.72 19.28
C HIS A 84 12.04 -8.73 18.59
N PRO A 85 12.52 -7.64 17.96
CA PRO A 85 11.65 -6.64 17.33
C PRO A 85 10.74 -7.22 16.23
N PHE A 86 11.22 -8.22 15.46
CA PHE A 86 10.42 -8.88 14.42
C PHE A 86 9.73 -10.17 14.90
N SER A 87 9.31 -10.20 16.16
CA SER A 87 8.60 -11.32 16.76
C SER A 87 7.08 -11.22 16.56
N ARG A 88 6.36 -12.34 16.64
CA ARG A 88 4.88 -12.33 16.51
C ARG A 88 4.23 -11.62 17.69
N PHE A 89 4.79 -11.80 18.88
CA PHE A 89 4.34 -11.09 20.07
C PHE A 89 4.47 -9.58 19.87
N ARG A 90 5.64 -9.11 19.39
CA ARG A 90 5.85 -7.68 19.14
C ARG A 90 4.86 -7.11 18.12
N GLN A 91 4.59 -7.85 17.04
CA GLN A 91 3.63 -7.45 16.02
C GLN A 91 2.20 -7.25 16.58
N CYS A 92 1.73 -8.20 17.40
CA CYS A 92 0.40 -8.11 18.01
C CYS A 92 0.34 -7.00 19.08
N TRP A 93 1.41 -6.87 19.86
CA TRP A 93 1.53 -5.82 20.87
C TRP A 93 1.52 -4.42 20.24
N GLU A 94 2.23 -4.21 19.12
CA GLU A 94 2.19 -2.93 18.40
C GLU A 94 0.79 -2.60 17.86
N ALA A 95 0.02 -3.60 17.42
CA ALA A 95 -1.38 -3.40 17.04
C ALA A 95 -2.25 -2.95 18.22
N MET A 96 -2.07 -3.57 19.38
CA MET A 96 -2.78 -3.18 20.60
C MET A 96 -2.38 -1.77 21.07
N ILE A 97 -1.10 -1.43 21.04
CA ILE A 97 -0.59 -0.10 21.40
C ILE A 97 -1.09 0.97 20.43
N TYR A 98 -1.20 0.68 19.14
CA TYR A 98 -1.81 1.58 18.17
C TYR A 98 -3.27 1.88 18.51
N CYS A 99 -4.08 0.85 18.78
CA CYS A 99 -5.47 1.03 19.19
C CYS A 99 -5.56 1.85 20.49
N ALA A 100 -4.73 1.52 21.49
CA ALA A 100 -4.72 2.21 22.77
C ALA A 100 -4.30 3.68 22.64
N LEU A 101 -3.24 3.96 21.86
CA LEU A 101 -2.75 5.31 21.60
C LEU A 101 -3.79 6.14 20.86
N THR A 102 -4.38 5.58 19.80
CA THR A 102 -5.37 6.26 18.98
C THR A 102 -6.63 6.58 19.79
N LEU A 103 -7.12 5.61 20.57
CA LEU A 103 -8.27 5.80 21.44
C LEU A 103 -7.98 6.81 22.57
N HIS A 104 -6.82 6.74 23.22
CA HIS A 104 -6.41 7.69 24.26
C HIS A 104 -6.41 9.12 23.74
N LEU A 105 -5.76 9.38 22.59
CA LEU A 105 -5.64 10.75 22.09
C LEU A 105 -6.98 11.29 21.55
N GLN A 106 -7.88 10.44 21.03
CA GLN A 106 -9.25 10.83 20.66
C GLN A 106 -10.11 11.12 21.91
N LEU A 107 -10.06 10.23 22.89
CA LEU A 107 -10.77 10.37 24.15
C LEU A 107 -10.36 11.64 24.89
N LEU A 108 -9.07 11.96 24.88
CA LEU A 108 -8.52 13.17 25.48
C LEU A 108 -9.15 14.44 24.89
N ALA A 109 -9.15 14.58 23.56
CA ALA A 109 -9.75 15.74 22.89
C ALA A 109 -11.25 15.86 23.19
N PHE A 110 -11.97 14.74 23.15
CA PHE A 110 -13.41 14.70 23.44
C PHE A 110 -13.71 15.07 24.90
N ALA A 111 -13.02 14.47 25.86
CA ALA A 111 -13.26 14.67 27.28
C ALA A 111 -13.04 16.14 27.68
N PHE A 112 -11.96 16.77 27.22
CA PHE A 112 -11.68 18.17 27.53
C PHE A 112 -12.69 19.16 26.92
N ALA A 113 -13.37 18.79 25.83
CA ALA A 113 -14.36 19.63 25.19
C ALA A 113 -15.78 19.43 25.73
N PHE A 114 -16.16 18.18 26.07
CA PHE A 114 -17.56 17.83 26.36
C PHE A 114 -17.82 17.33 27.79
N ALA A 115 -16.80 17.20 28.64
CA ALA A 115 -16.97 16.77 30.03
C ALA A 115 -18.02 17.53 30.85
N PRO A 116 -18.19 18.87 30.72
CA PRO A 116 -19.24 19.58 31.42
C PRO A 116 -20.65 19.05 31.11
N HIS A 117 -20.84 18.44 29.94
CA HIS A 117 -22.13 17.92 29.49
C HIS A 117 -22.32 16.41 29.78
N LEU A 118 -21.30 15.72 30.32
CA LEU A 118 -21.33 14.26 30.52
C LEU A 118 -21.72 13.87 31.94
N GLY A 119 -22.78 13.07 32.10
CA GLY A 119 -23.20 12.56 33.42
C GLY A 119 -22.04 11.94 34.22
N ARG A 120 -22.08 12.06 35.56
CA ARG A 120 -20.94 11.70 36.46
C ARG A 120 -20.43 10.27 36.25
N GLY A 121 -21.34 9.30 36.18
CA GLY A 121 -20.97 7.89 35.97
C GLY A 121 -20.28 7.67 34.61
N VAL A 122 -20.72 8.37 33.56
CA VAL A 122 -20.10 8.32 32.24
C VAL A 122 -18.71 8.96 32.28
N LEU A 123 -18.59 10.14 32.89
CA LEU A 123 -17.30 10.84 33.00
C LEU A 123 -16.27 10.02 33.79
N GLN A 124 -16.68 9.43 34.92
CA GLN A 124 -15.82 8.53 35.72
C GLN A 124 -15.43 7.27 34.94
N GLY A 125 -16.37 6.69 34.18
CA GLY A 125 -16.09 5.57 33.29
C GLY A 125 -15.05 5.92 32.22
N LEU A 126 -15.15 7.11 31.60
CA LEU A 126 -14.18 7.61 30.63
C LEU A 126 -12.81 7.89 31.25
N GLN A 127 -12.77 8.48 32.45
CA GLN A 127 -11.54 8.69 33.22
C GLN A 127 -10.84 7.35 33.53
N LEU A 128 -11.59 6.35 34.00
CA LEU A 128 -11.04 5.03 34.30
C LEU A 128 -10.53 4.32 33.05
N LEU A 129 -11.28 4.42 31.94
CA LEU A 129 -10.86 3.92 30.65
C LEU A 129 -9.53 4.57 30.21
N ASP A 130 -9.43 5.90 30.27
CA ASP A 130 -8.23 6.65 29.91
C ASP A 130 -7.02 6.22 30.75
N VAL A 131 -7.20 6.11 32.07
CA VAL A 131 -6.15 5.61 32.98
C VAL A 131 -5.70 4.19 32.60
N GLY A 132 -6.63 3.31 32.23
CA GLY A 132 -6.32 1.98 31.73
C GLY A 132 -5.50 2.01 30.43
N LEU A 133 -5.84 2.91 29.50
CA LEU A 133 -5.09 3.12 28.26
C LEU A 133 -3.69 3.68 28.54
N CYS A 134 -3.56 4.67 29.41
CA CYS A 134 -2.27 5.22 29.85
C CYS A 134 -1.40 4.15 30.52
N ALA A 135 -1.98 3.29 31.37
CA ALA A 135 -1.26 2.17 31.98
C ALA A 135 -0.72 1.21 30.93
N LEU A 136 -1.52 0.89 29.90
CA LEU A 136 -1.11 0.05 28.78
C LEU A 136 0.02 0.69 27.95
N LEU A 137 -0.06 2.00 27.69
CA LEU A 137 1.01 2.77 27.05
C LEU A 137 2.27 2.85 27.92
N GLY A 138 2.12 2.86 29.25
CA GLY A 138 3.21 2.76 30.21
C GLY A 138 3.88 1.38 30.19
N MET A 139 3.10 0.29 30.11
CA MET A 139 3.63 -1.07 29.97
C MET A 139 4.48 -1.22 28.69
N GLU A 140 4.11 -0.54 27.60
CA GLU A 140 4.92 -0.51 26.38
C GLU A 140 6.31 0.09 26.62
N PHE A 141 6.46 1.08 27.50
CA PHE A 141 7.79 1.58 27.84
C PHE A 141 8.65 0.51 28.52
N VAL A 142 8.07 -0.19 29.50
CA VAL A 142 8.74 -1.30 30.22
C VAL A 142 9.12 -2.40 29.24
N LEU A 143 8.21 -2.78 28.33
CA LEU A 143 8.47 -3.82 27.35
C LEU A 143 9.58 -3.43 26.37
N LYS A 144 9.68 -2.16 25.97
CA LYS A 144 10.78 -1.70 25.11
C LYS A 144 12.17 -1.72 25.79
N LEU A 145 12.25 -1.84 27.11
CA LEU A 145 13.53 -2.07 27.81
C LEU A 145 14.06 -3.49 27.61
N VAL A 146 13.16 -4.44 27.32
CA VAL A 146 13.49 -5.84 27.02
C VAL A 146 13.27 -6.20 25.55
N THR A 147 13.02 -5.21 24.68
CA THR A 147 12.84 -5.43 23.23
C THR A 147 14.05 -4.89 22.47
N GLY A 148 14.59 -5.70 21.55
CA GLY A 148 15.65 -5.27 20.64
C GLY A 148 15.22 -4.10 19.75
N TYR A 149 16.18 -3.41 19.15
CA TYR A 149 15.91 -2.30 18.24
C TYR A 149 16.81 -2.37 17.01
N VAL A 150 16.37 -1.72 15.93
CA VAL A 150 17.18 -1.57 14.71
C VAL A 150 17.94 -0.25 14.83
N ALA A 151 19.27 -0.31 14.71
CA ALA A 151 20.13 0.87 14.66
C ALA A 151 20.00 1.58 13.30
N GLU A 152 20.47 2.83 13.20
CA GLU A 152 20.43 3.62 11.94
C GLU A 152 21.18 2.92 10.80
N ASP A 153 22.24 2.17 11.12
CA ASP A 153 23.01 1.36 10.15
C ASP A 153 22.26 0.08 9.67
N GLY A 154 21.01 -0.12 10.10
CA GLY A 154 20.19 -1.29 9.76
C GLY A 154 20.54 -2.56 10.53
N VAL A 155 21.45 -2.48 11.50
CA VAL A 155 21.85 -3.62 12.34
C VAL A 155 20.86 -3.81 13.49
N VAL A 156 20.39 -5.04 13.68
CA VAL A 156 19.50 -5.40 14.80
C VAL A 156 20.34 -5.57 16.07
N VAL A 157 20.10 -4.70 17.07
CA VAL A 157 20.76 -4.73 18.37
C VAL A 157 19.85 -5.40 19.39
N VAL A 158 20.32 -6.52 19.94
CA VAL A 158 19.57 -7.34 20.91
C VAL A 158 20.28 -7.45 22.27
N ASP A 159 21.43 -6.78 22.45
CA ASP A 159 22.18 -6.78 23.72
C ASP A 159 21.41 -5.98 24.81
N PRO A 160 21.00 -6.61 25.93
CA PRO A 160 20.20 -5.96 26.97
C PRO A 160 20.80 -4.66 27.53
N ARG A 161 22.13 -4.62 27.72
CA ARG A 161 22.79 -3.43 28.29
C ARG A 161 22.73 -2.23 27.34
N ARG A 162 22.89 -2.50 26.04
CA ARG A 162 22.79 -1.48 24.99
C ARG A 162 21.35 -1.01 24.82
N ILE A 163 20.38 -1.93 24.85
CA ILE A 163 18.94 -1.61 24.80
C ILE A 163 18.57 -0.64 25.92
N VAL A 164 18.86 -1.00 27.18
CA VAL A 164 18.49 -0.19 28.34
C VAL A 164 19.14 1.20 28.28
N ARG A 165 20.44 1.29 27.96
CA ARG A 165 21.16 2.58 27.85
C ARG A 165 20.58 3.47 26.75
N TYR A 166 20.28 2.90 25.59
CA TYR A 166 19.68 3.63 24.47
C TYR A 166 18.28 4.15 24.83
N ARG A 167 17.45 3.32 25.48
CA ARG A 167 16.06 3.65 25.80
C ARG A 167 15.91 4.59 27.01
N LEU A 168 16.82 4.55 27.99
CA LEU A 168 16.82 5.39 29.20
C LEU A 168 17.52 6.75 29.02
N ARG A 169 17.99 7.10 27.81
CA ARG A 169 18.46 8.45 27.54
C ARG A 169 17.37 9.47 27.89
N TRP A 170 17.72 10.52 28.63
CA TRP A 170 16.75 11.46 29.23
C TRP A 170 15.68 11.96 28.24
N TRP A 171 16.07 12.30 27.00
CA TRP A 171 15.15 12.75 25.97
C TRP A 171 14.11 11.69 25.57
N ASN A 172 14.51 10.41 25.50
CA ASN A 172 13.62 9.30 25.19
C ASN A 172 12.62 9.05 26.32
N VAL A 173 13.06 9.22 27.57
CA VAL A 173 12.20 9.06 28.75
C VAL A 173 11.21 10.22 28.83
N ALA A 174 11.69 11.46 28.74
CA ALA A 174 10.84 12.66 28.78
C ALA A 174 9.77 12.63 27.68
N ASN A 175 10.17 12.34 26.44
CA ASN A 175 9.25 12.23 25.32
C ASN A 175 8.21 11.12 25.55
N ARG A 176 8.49 10.05 26.31
CA ARG A 176 7.50 9.01 26.58
C ARG A 176 6.60 9.32 27.76
N LEU A 177 7.15 9.91 28.82
CA LEU A 177 6.36 10.29 29.99
C LEU A 177 5.23 11.25 29.61
N LEU A 178 5.49 12.20 28.70
CA LEU A 178 4.47 13.10 28.14
C LEU A 178 3.26 12.40 27.50
N LEU A 179 3.34 11.10 27.22
CA LEU A 179 2.24 10.30 26.65
C LEU A 179 1.51 9.43 27.69
N VAL A 180 2.19 9.11 28.79
CA VAL A 180 1.67 8.17 29.82
C VAL A 180 0.87 8.91 30.90
N VAL A 181 0.91 10.24 30.91
CA VAL A 181 0.14 11.04 31.88
C VAL A 181 -1.36 10.98 31.54
N PRO A 182 -2.22 10.51 32.45
CA PRO A 182 -3.67 10.55 32.28
C PRO A 182 -4.18 11.98 32.52
N TYR A 183 -4.00 12.86 31.54
CA TYR A 183 -4.39 14.27 31.64
C TYR A 183 -5.88 14.46 31.93
N VAL A 184 -6.74 13.49 31.59
CA VAL A 184 -8.18 13.52 31.87
C VAL A 184 -8.48 13.57 33.39
N LEU A 185 -7.55 13.15 34.26
CA LEU A 185 -7.70 13.30 35.71
C LEU A 185 -7.57 14.75 36.19
N LEU A 186 -6.91 15.62 35.41
CA LEU A 186 -6.80 17.05 35.72
C LEU A 186 -8.13 17.79 35.47
N LEU A 187 -9.08 17.16 34.78
CA LEU A 187 -10.30 17.81 34.32
C LEU A 187 -11.15 18.37 35.47
N ASP A 188 -11.32 17.63 36.56
CA ASP A 188 -12.10 18.11 37.72
C ASP A 188 -11.44 19.31 38.42
N GLU A 189 -10.10 19.38 38.42
CA GLU A 189 -9.34 20.53 38.93
C GLU A 189 -9.42 21.71 37.98
N LEU A 190 -9.32 21.47 36.67
CA LEU A 190 -9.39 22.51 35.65
C LEU A 190 -10.78 23.14 35.58
N VAL A 191 -11.84 22.34 35.69
CA VAL A 191 -13.22 22.85 35.81
C VAL A 191 -13.37 23.70 37.07
N ARG A 192 -12.81 23.28 38.21
CA ARG A 192 -12.77 24.12 39.44
C ARG A 192 -11.98 25.42 39.24
N ALA A 193 -10.85 25.36 38.56
CA ALA A 193 -10.03 26.52 38.25
C ALA A 193 -10.77 27.52 37.35
N PHE A 194 -11.51 27.02 36.35
CA PHE A 194 -12.36 27.86 35.50
C PHE A 194 -13.38 28.67 36.30
N TYR A 195 -14.06 28.05 37.27
CA TYR A 195 -15.01 28.76 38.16
C TYR A 195 -14.33 29.72 39.16
N ARG A 196 -13.01 29.65 39.31
CA ARG A 196 -12.20 30.61 40.09
C ARG A 196 -11.56 31.68 39.19
N ASP A 197 -12.20 31.97 38.06
CA ASP A 197 -11.76 32.93 37.03
C ASP A 197 -10.39 32.61 36.40
N ALA A 198 -9.93 31.35 36.43
CA ALA A 198 -8.68 30.91 35.80
C ALA A 198 -8.91 30.26 34.41
N ALA A 199 -9.81 30.82 33.59
CA ALA A 199 -10.14 30.28 32.26
C ALA A 199 -8.93 30.26 31.30
N LEU A 200 -7.98 31.19 31.44
CA LEU A 200 -6.71 31.20 30.71
C LEU A 200 -5.87 29.95 30.96
N PHE A 201 -5.85 29.45 32.20
CA PHE A 201 -5.10 28.24 32.54
C PHE A 201 -5.71 27.01 31.87
N TYR A 202 -7.04 26.88 31.88
CA TYR A 202 -7.74 25.82 31.16
C TYR A 202 -7.45 25.89 29.66
N LEU A 203 -7.56 27.08 29.05
CA LEU A 203 -7.25 27.29 27.64
C LEU A 203 -5.80 26.89 27.30
N GLY A 204 -4.84 27.26 28.14
CA GLY A 204 -3.44 26.89 27.99
C GLY A 204 -3.23 25.37 27.98
N ILE A 205 -3.92 24.63 28.86
CA ILE A 205 -3.88 23.16 28.85
C ILE A 205 -4.51 22.58 27.58
N VAL A 206 -5.66 23.08 27.13
CA VAL A 206 -6.30 22.61 25.88
C VAL A 206 -5.38 22.81 24.68
N VAL A 207 -4.73 23.98 24.56
CA VAL A 207 -3.76 24.27 23.49
C VAL A 207 -2.55 23.36 23.60
N TYR A 208 -2.00 23.16 24.80
CA TYR A 208 -0.89 22.23 25.03
C TYR A 208 -1.24 20.80 24.61
N LEU A 209 -2.42 20.30 25.00
CA LEU A 209 -2.87 18.96 24.64
C LEU A 209 -3.06 18.83 23.13
N TYR A 210 -3.59 19.85 22.45
CA TYR A 210 -3.70 19.89 20.99
C TYR A 210 -2.32 19.84 20.30
N LEU A 211 -1.32 20.55 20.81
CA LEU A 211 0.04 20.50 20.27
C LEU A 211 0.72 19.15 20.50
N LEU A 212 0.54 18.55 21.69
CA LEU A 212 1.00 17.19 21.99
C LEU A 212 0.38 16.19 21.00
N CYS A 213 -0.91 16.35 20.77
CA CYS A 213 -1.71 15.64 19.82
C CYS A 213 -1.11 15.74 18.39
N VAL A 214 -0.83 16.94 17.88
CA VAL A 214 -0.18 17.17 16.58
C VAL A 214 1.22 16.54 16.52
N TRP A 215 2.02 16.71 17.58
CA TRP A 215 3.35 16.10 17.69
C TRP A 215 3.31 14.57 17.57
N ARG A 216 2.23 13.94 18.06
CA ARG A 216 2.04 12.48 18.04
C ARG A 216 1.43 11.93 16.77
N PHE A 217 0.86 12.77 15.91
CA PHE A 217 0.25 12.36 14.65
C PHE A 217 1.20 11.49 13.81
N ARG A 218 2.47 11.88 13.68
CA ARG A 218 3.49 11.10 12.96
C ARG A 218 3.71 9.69 13.56
N THR A 219 3.57 9.55 14.87
CA THR A 219 3.73 8.27 15.57
C THR A 219 2.55 7.34 15.26
N VAL A 220 1.32 7.87 15.29
CA VAL A 220 0.10 7.12 14.93
C VAL A 220 0.18 6.64 13.48
N GLY A 221 0.56 7.52 12.55
CA GLY A 221 0.73 7.15 11.14
C GLY A 221 1.80 6.08 10.90
N TRP A 222 2.92 6.13 11.63
CA TRP A 222 3.94 5.07 11.57
C TRP A 222 3.40 3.71 12.03
N TYR A 223 2.73 3.66 13.19
CA TYR A 223 2.13 2.43 13.69
C TYR A 223 1.07 1.89 12.73
N PHE A 224 0.21 2.77 12.20
CA PHE A 224 -0.82 2.38 11.23
C PHE A 224 -0.22 1.64 10.03
N ARG A 225 0.85 2.19 9.42
CA ARG A 225 1.54 1.52 8.30
C ARG A 225 2.10 0.16 8.66
N ALA A 226 2.79 0.07 9.81
CA ALA A 226 3.40 -1.17 10.27
C ALA A 226 2.33 -2.28 10.45
N ILE A 227 1.18 -1.93 11.03
CA ILE A 227 0.07 -2.86 11.27
C ILE A 227 -0.67 -3.22 9.98
N ALA A 228 -0.94 -2.22 9.14
CA ALA A 228 -1.62 -2.42 7.88
C ALA A 228 -0.85 -3.38 6.96
N GLN A 229 0.48 -3.26 6.91
CA GLN A 229 1.32 -4.18 6.13
C GLN A 229 1.50 -5.53 6.83
N GLY A 230 1.68 -5.53 8.16
CA GLY A 230 1.98 -6.74 8.90
C GLY A 230 0.78 -7.63 9.18
N VAL A 231 -0.25 -7.07 9.82
CA VAL A 231 -1.43 -7.80 10.31
C VAL A 231 -2.48 -7.92 9.21
N LEU A 232 -2.81 -6.79 8.57
CA LEU A 232 -3.87 -6.73 7.55
C LEU A 232 -3.39 -7.11 6.14
N ARG A 233 -2.07 -7.21 5.93
CA ARG A 233 -1.43 -7.55 4.64
C ARG A 233 -1.89 -6.65 3.48
N LEU A 234 -2.18 -5.38 3.78
CA LEU A 234 -2.59 -4.41 2.79
C LEU A 234 -1.43 -4.09 1.86
N SER A 235 -1.73 -4.01 0.57
CA SER A 235 -0.77 -3.61 -0.45
C SER A 235 -0.42 -2.13 -0.32
N GLY A 236 0.77 -1.73 -0.81
CA GLY A 236 1.16 -0.33 -0.84
C GLY A 236 0.18 0.57 -1.63
N ARG A 237 -0.52 0.02 -2.62
CA ARG A 237 -1.59 0.73 -3.35
C ARG A 237 -2.78 1.05 -2.45
N GLN A 238 -3.25 0.08 -1.66
CA GLN A 238 -4.38 0.26 -0.74
C GLN A 238 -4.04 1.25 0.40
N LEU A 239 -2.81 1.21 0.91
CA LEU A 239 -2.32 2.13 1.93
C LEU A 239 -2.38 3.60 1.49
N ARG A 240 -2.08 3.88 0.22
CA ARG A 240 -2.17 5.24 -0.33
C ARG A 240 -3.59 5.83 -0.29
N PHE A 241 -4.63 4.99 -0.25
CA PHE A 241 -6.02 5.45 -0.09
C PHE A 241 -6.46 5.50 1.37
N LEU A 242 -6.03 4.55 2.19
CA LEU A 242 -6.52 4.43 3.57
C LEU A 242 -5.85 5.42 4.53
N GLU A 243 -4.55 5.72 4.36
CA GLU A 243 -3.82 6.69 5.20
C GLU A 243 -4.50 8.07 5.21
N PRO A 244 -4.78 8.72 4.07
CA PRO A 244 -5.36 10.07 4.05
C PRO A 244 -6.77 10.14 4.63
N ILE A 245 -7.55 9.06 4.47
CA ILE A 245 -8.91 8.98 5.02
C ILE A 245 -8.84 8.96 6.55
N LEU A 246 -8.01 8.08 7.12
CA LEU A 246 -7.84 7.99 8.57
C LEU A 246 -7.24 9.26 9.15
N ASP A 247 -6.24 9.84 8.48
CA ASP A 247 -5.63 11.11 8.83
C ASP A 247 -6.65 12.25 8.84
N THR A 248 -7.54 12.31 7.83
CA THR A 248 -8.60 13.31 7.74
C THR A 248 -9.59 13.16 8.88
N LEU A 249 -10.05 11.94 9.18
CA LEU A 249 -10.98 11.68 10.28
C LEU A 249 -10.35 12.07 11.63
N TYR A 250 -9.06 11.80 11.80
CA TYR A 250 -8.32 12.12 13.01
C TYR A 250 -8.19 13.63 13.24
N VAL A 251 -7.73 14.37 12.22
CA VAL A 251 -7.61 15.83 12.28
C VAL A 251 -8.98 16.48 12.47
N LEU A 252 -10.00 16.01 11.74
CA LEU A 252 -11.37 16.52 11.81
C LEU A 252 -11.97 16.38 13.21
N HIS A 253 -11.75 15.25 13.88
CA HIS A 253 -12.26 15.02 15.23
C HIS A 253 -11.68 16.05 16.23
N TRP A 254 -10.37 16.31 16.16
CA TRP A 254 -9.71 17.22 17.09
C TRP A 254 -10.03 18.68 16.83
N THR A 255 -10.05 19.08 15.56
CA THR A 255 -10.47 20.43 15.20
C THR A 255 -11.93 20.66 15.62
N THR A 256 -12.79 19.65 15.52
CA THR A 256 -14.17 19.70 16.03
C THR A 256 -14.23 19.96 17.54
N CYS A 257 -13.43 19.23 18.32
CA CYS A 257 -13.38 19.42 19.77
C CYS A 257 -12.84 20.83 20.13
N LEU A 258 -11.82 21.28 19.42
CA LEU A 258 -11.20 22.59 19.61
C LEU A 258 -12.15 23.75 19.26
N VAL A 259 -12.86 23.65 18.13
CA VAL A 259 -13.88 24.62 17.70
C VAL A 259 -15.03 24.71 18.68
N TYR A 260 -15.38 23.61 19.37
CA TYR A 260 -16.43 23.64 20.39
C TYR A 260 -15.97 24.34 21.68
N ILE A 261 -14.79 23.97 22.20
CA ILE A 261 -14.35 24.38 23.55
C ILE A 261 -13.72 25.77 23.60
N VAL A 262 -12.97 26.18 22.58
CA VAL A 262 -12.24 27.47 22.62
C VAL A 262 -13.18 28.67 22.74
N PRO A 263 -14.26 28.78 21.93
CA PRO A 263 -15.22 29.89 22.10
C PRO A 263 -15.77 29.98 23.53
N LEU A 264 -16.10 28.83 24.13
CA LEU A 264 -16.66 28.74 25.47
C LEU A 264 -15.68 29.20 26.56
N LEU A 265 -14.39 28.88 26.41
CA LEU A 265 -13.33 29.31 27.33
C LEU A 265 -12.92 30.77 27.09
N THR A 266 -13.04 31.27 25.86
CA THR A 266 -12.71 32.67 25.55
C THR A 266 -13.76 33.61 26.08
N VAL A 267 -15.06 33.31 25.95
CA VAL A 267 -16.15 34.21 26.33
C VAL A 267 -15.98 34.88 27.71
N PRO A 268 -15.63 34.16 28.80
CA PRO A 268 -15.35 34.79 30.10
C PRO A 268 -14.19 35.79 30.11
N LEU A 269 -13.15 35.51 29.30
CA LEU A 269 -11.99 36.39 29.11
C LEU A 269 -12.34 37.65 28.32
N LEU A 270 -13.41 37.60 27.51
CA LEU A 270 -13.85 38.70 26.65
C LEU A 270 -14.95 39.55 27.28
N ALA A 271 -15.50 39.06 28.39
CA ALA A 271 -16.59 39.65 29.12
C ALA A 271 -16.12 40.59 30.23
N GLU A 272 -14.88 41.11 30.17
CA GLU A 272 -14.43 42.18 31.07
C GLU A 272 -15.45 43.34 31.04
N GLY A 273 -16.26 43.47 32.10
CA GLY A 273 -17.34 44.45 32.22
C GLY A 273 -18.78 43.95 32.04
N HIS A 274 -19.02 42.69 31.60
CA HIS A 274 -20.36 42.14 31.35
C HIS A 274 -20.64 40.86 32.17
N PRO A 275 -21.21 40.98 33.38
CA PRO A 275 -21.49 39.84 34.25
C PRO A 275 -22.48 38.83 33.64
N GLU A 276 -23.29 39.24 32.65
CA GLU A 276 -24.33 38.42 32.03
C GLU A 276 -23.77 37.31 31.13
N ALA A 277 -22.71 37.60 30.38
CA ALA A 277 -22.03 36.62 29.51
C ALA A 277 -21.35 35.53 30.34
N ASN A 278 -20.73 35.96 31.43
CA ASN A 278 -20.08 35.14 32.44
C ASN A 278 -21.09 34.21 33.13
N PHE A 279 -22.19 34.77 33.61
CA PHE A 279 -23.28 34.01 34.20
C PHE A 279 -23.90 32.99 33.23
N LEU A 280 -24.07 33.33 31.95
CA LEU A 280 -24.63 32.38 30.99
C LEU A 280 -23.66 31.23 30.66
N VAL A 281 -22.35 31.48 30.58
CA VAL A 281 -21.38 30.39 30.44
C VAL A 281 -21.43 29.46 31.64
N ASP A 282 -21.57 30.02 32.84
CA ASP A 282 -21.77 29.21 34.04
C ASP A 282 -23.04 28.36 33.91
N VAL A 283 -24.18 28.95 33.56
CA VAL A 283 -25.45 28.22 33.30
C VAL A 283 -25.28 27.15 32.22
N LEU A 284 -24.54 27.41 31.14
CA LEU A 284 -24.29 26.44 30.07
C LEU A 284 -23.42 25.27 30.53
N TRP A 285 -22.48 25.51 31.44
CA TRP A 285 -21.64 24.48 32.03
C TRP A 285 -22.31 23.73 33.19
N THR A 286 -23.23 24.37 33.92
CA THR A 286 -23.88 23.82 35.11
C THR A 286 -25.21 23.13 34.81
N HIS A 287 -26.02 23.67 33.90
CA HIS A 287 -27.42 23.24 33.70
C HIS A 287 -27.57 21.78 33.25
N ASP A 288 -26.57 21.21 32.56
CA ASP A 288 -26.62 19.80 32.12
C ASP A 288 -26.42 18.80 33.27
N GLN A 289 -26.13 19.29 34.47
CA GLN A 289 -25.82 18.46 35.62
C GLN A 289 -26.39 19.08 36.88
N HIS A 290 -27.22 18.34 37.62
CA HIS A 290 -27.56 18.67 39.00
C HIS A 290 -26.33 18.54 39.95
N ARG A 291 -25.16 19.08 39.57
CA ARG A 291 -23.88 19.12 40.31
C ARG A 291 -23.73 20.41 41.16
N ASP A 292 -24.65 21.36 41.01
CA ASP A 292 -24.52 22.76 41.44
C ASP A 292 -24.44 23.03 42.94
N ALA A 293 -24.75 22.06 43.79
CA ALA A 293 -24.81 22.31 45.24
C ALA A 293 -23.60 21.80 46.03
N VAL A 294 -22.84 20.79 45.54
CA VAL A 294 -21.89 20.05 46.40
C VAL A 294 -20.41 20.23 46.02
N HIS A 295 -20.07 20.40 44.73
CA HIS A 295 -18.65 20.39 44.30
C HIS A 295 -18.17 21.66 43.59
N TYR A 296 -19.07 22.39 42.94
CA TYR A 296 -18.76 23.62 42.19
C TYR A 296 -19.69 24.74 42.67
N PRO A 297 -19.58 25.18 43.93
CA PRO A 297 -20.48 26.21 44.44
C PRO A 297 -20.32 27.46 43.59
N ILE A 298 -21.38 27.82 42.87
CA ILE A 298 -21.52 29.09 42.15
C ILE A 298 -21.67 30.19 43.21
N ALA A 299 -20.61 30.45 43.96
CA ALA A 299 -20.62 31.32 45.14
C ALA A 299 -20.16 32.75 44.84
N HIS A 300 -19.53 32.99 43.68
CA HIS A 300 -18.86 34.27 43.38
C HIS A 300 -19.52 35.13 42.30
N ARG A 301 -20.70 34.78 41.78
CA ARG A 301 -21.47 35.68 40.91
C ARG A 301 -22.87 35.81 41.46
N ALA A 302 -23.34 37.06 41.61
CA ALA A 302 -24.72 37.36 41.93
C ALA A 302 -25.60 36.60 40.93
N ARG A 303 -26.27 35.53 41.38
CA ARG A 303 -27.17 34.78 40.52
C ARG A 303 -28.23 35.76 40.06
N LEU A 304 -28.33 35.95 38.75
CA LEU A 304 -29.49 36.63 38.19
C LEU A 304 -30.71 35.81 38.59
N GLU A 305 -31.71 36.46 39.19
CA GLU A 305 -32.97 35.80 39.54
C GLU A 305 -33.51 35.14 38.27
N ALA A 306 -33.92 33.88 38.39
CA ALA A 306 -34.24 32.97 37.29
C ALA A 306 -35.56 33.34 36.58
N GLY A 307 -35.66 34.56 36.07
CA GLY A 307 -36.66 34.97 35.10
C GLY A 307 -36.35 34.45 33.69
N ASP A 308 -37.01 35.04 32.70
CA ASP A 308 -36.89 34.69 31.28
C ASP A 308 -35.47 35.06 30.75
N PHE A 309 -34.49 34.16 30.91
CA PHE A 309 -33.08 34.39 30.57
C PHE A 309 -32.89 34.91 29.15
N ARG A 310 -33.69 34.42 28.20
CA ARG A 310 -33.70 34.87 26.80
C ARG A 310 -34.01 36.36 26.69
N ARG A 311 -34.97 36.85 27.47
CA ARG A 311 -35.37 38.27 27.50
C ARG A 311 -34.29 39.13 28.15
N TYR A 312 -33.73 38.67 29.27
CA TYR A 312 -32.68 39.39 30.01
C TYR A 312 -31.41 39.55 29.16
N LEU A 313 -30.90 38.45 28.60
CA LEU A 313 -29.73 38.43 27.73
C LEU A 313 -29.97 39.22 26.44
N GLY A 314 -31.19 39.19 25.91
CA GLY A 314 -31.60 39.97 24.76
C GLY A 314 -31.52 41.49 24.97
N GLN A 315 -31.58 41.96 26.22
CA GLN A 315 -31.48 43.38 26.57
C GLN A 315 -30.06 43.83 26.92
N HIS A 316 -29.21 42.93 27.43
CA HIS A 316 -27.90 43.29 28.02
C HIS A 316 -26.67 42.91 27.19
N LEU A 317 -26.82 42.06 26.16
CA LEU A 317 -25.72 41.69 25.25
C LEU A 317 -25.72 42.53 23.97
N ASP A 318 -24.61 42.55 23.24
CA ASP A 318 -24.54 43.12 21.89
C ASP A 318 -25.14 42.19 20.84
N ALA A 319 -25.55 42.71 19.67
CA ALA A 319 -26.22 41.95 18.62
C ALA A 319 -25.46 40.67 18.20
N ASP A 320 -24.13 40.73 18.11
CA ASP A 320 -23.29 39.60 17.76
C ASP A 320 -23.30 38.51 18.84
N ARG A 321 -22.99 38.89 20.07
CA ARG A 321 -22.95 37.96 21.21
C ARG A 321 -24.33 37.34 21.46
N LYS A 322 -25.42 38.10 21.24
CA LYS A 322 -26.80 37.58 21.32
C LYS A 322 -27.01 36.36 20.44
N GLN A 323 -26.50 36.33 19.21
CA GLN A 323 -26.70 35.20 18.31
C GLN A 323 -25.98 33.95 18.81
N PHE A 324 -24.71 34.07 19.21
CA PHE A 324 -23.95 32.96 19.79
C PHE A 324 -24.67 32.38 21.02
N PHE A 325 -25.03 33.23 21.97
CA PHE A 325 -25.67 32.80 23.21
C PHE A 325 -27.10 32.30 23.02
N ALA A 326 -27.88 32.88 22.10
CA ALA A 326 -29.24 32.42 21.81
C ALA A 326 -29.25 30.98 21.27
N THR A 327 -28.29 30.61 20.42
CA THR A 327 -28.18 29.22 19.91
C THR A 327 -27.84 28.23 21.02
N LYS A 328 -27.00 28.62 21.97
CA LYS A 328 -26.60 27.78 23.11
C LYS A 328 -27.70 27.69 24.17
N LEU A 329 -28.44 28.77 24.38
CA LEU A 329 -29.60 28.79 25.26
C LEU A 329 -30.74 27.92 24.70
N ASP A 330 -30.98 27.94 23.38
CA ASP A 330 -31.91 27.04 22.72
C ASP A 330 -31.51 25.56 22.90
N ASP A 331 -30.21 25.26 22.89
CA ASP A 331 -29.70 23.91 23.18
C ASP A 331 -29.99 23.47 24.64
N LEU A 332 -29.97 24.41 25.59
CA LEU A 332 -30.33 24.15 26.99
C LEU A 332 -31.85 23.95 27.15
N GLU A 333 -32.65 24.87 26.61
CA GLU A 333 -34.12 24.83 26.66
C GLU A 333 -34.67 23.49 26.10
N ARG A 334 -34.03 22.99 25.03
CA ARG A 334 -34.42 21.73 24.38
C ARG A 334 -33.74 20.48 24.95
N ARG A 335 -32.90 20.60 25.99
CA ARG A 335 -32.15 19.49 26.62
C ARG A 335 -31.42 18.61 25.60
N VAL A 336 -30.64 19.26 24.75
CA VAL A 336 -29.95 18.62 23.63
C VAL A 336 -28.83 17.69 24.11
N THR A 337 -28.76 16.48 23.53
CA THR A 337 -27.78 15.45 23.89
C THR A 337 -26.34 15.78 23.47
N VAL A 338 -25.35 15.24 24.19
CA VAL A 338 -23.91 15.42 23.86
C VAL A 338 -23.55 15.00 22.43
N PRO A 339 -24.04 13.84 21.90
CA PRO A 339 -23.79 13.48 20.51
C PRO A 339 -24.28 14.53 19.51
N TYR A 340 -25.43 15.15 19.75
CA TYR A 340 -25.93 16.21 18.89
C TYR A 340 -25.02 17.46 18.96
N ARG A 341 -24.56 17.85 20.16
CA ARG A 341 -23.61 18.97 20.32
C ARG A 341 -22.31 18.72 19.53
N TYR A 342 -21.80 17.50 19.60
CA TYR A 342 -20.63 17.06 18.84
C TYR A 342 -20.88 17.11 17.33
N LEU A 343 -21.99 16.53 16.84
CA LEU A 343 -22.33 16.53 15.40
C LEU A 343 -22.53 17.96 14.85
N ARG A 344 -23.12 18.87 15.63
CA ARG A 344 -23.24 20.28 15.24
C ARG A 344 -21.85 20.93 15.14
N ALA A 345 -20.97 20.71 16.12
CA ALA A 345 -19.60 21.23 16.06
C ALA A 345 -18.80 20.66 14.88
N LEU A 346 -19.00 19.37 14.58
CA LEU A 346 -18.41 18.68 13.44
C LEU A 346 -18.86 19.33 12.13
N MET A 347 -20.16 19.59 12.00
CA MET A 347 -20.74 20.27 10.84
C MET A 347 -20.16 21.67 10.65
N ILE A 348 -20.03 22.44 11.74
CA ILE A 348 -19.40 23.78 11.71
C ILE A 348 -17.96 23.69 11.23
N THR A 349 -17.20 22.74 11.78
CA THR A 349 -15.79 22.52 11.45
C THR A 349 -15.62 22.14 9.97
N LEU A 350 -16.46 21.23 9.46
CA LEU A 350 -16.52 20.87 8.05
C LEU A 350 -16.87 22.08 7.18
N LYS A 351 -17.87 22.86 7.58
CA LYS A 351 -18.31 24.05 6.85
C LYS A 351 -17.15 25.04 6.70
N ILE A 352 -16.47 25.39 7.79
CA ILE A 352 -15.33 26.33 7.76
C ILE A 352 -14.17 25.74 6.95
N SER A 353 -13.82 24.46 7.19
CA SER A 353 -12.67 23.82 6.53
C SER A 353 -12.85 23.66 5.01
N LEU A 354 -14.11 23.51 4.56
CA LEU A 354 -14.49 23.43 3.15
C LEU A 354 -14.92 24.80 2.58
N GLN A 355 -14.60 25.90 3.27
CA GLN A 355 -14.89 27.27 2.82
C GLN A 355 -16.38 27.59 2.66
N GLY A 356 -17.26 26.80 3.27
CA GLY A 356 -18.66 27.16 3.43
C GLY A 356 -18.79 28.34 4.38
N GLY A 357 -19.53 29.37 3.97
CA GLY A 357 -19.69 30.59 4.78
C GLY A 357 -20.32 30.28 6.14
N HIS A 358 -19.65 30.63 7.23
CA HIS A 358 -20.16 30.42 8.58
C HIS A 358 -20.21 31.75 9.35
N THR A 359 -21.38 32.06 9.91
CA THR A 359 -21.61 33.26 10.71
C THR A 359 -22.01 32.84 12.13
N LEU A 360 -21.04 32.47 12.95
CA LEU A 360 -21.23 32.51 14.40
C LEU A 360 -20.34 33.63 14.95
N SER A 361 -20.98 34.74 15.30
CA SER A 361 -20.34 35.94 15.82
C SER A 361 -20.19 35.84 17.33
N VAL A 362 -19.13 35.17 17.80
CA VAL A 362 -18.55 35.57 19.08
C VAL A 362 -17.88 36.91 18.81
N GLY A 363 -18.64 38.01 19.00
CA GLY A 363 -18.39 39.32 18.42
C GLY A 363 -16.91 39.71 18.33
N HIS A 364 -16.49 40.22 17.17
CA HIS A 364 -15.17 40.72 16.73
C HIS A 364 -13.93 40.50 17.60
N HIS A 365 -13.82 39.38 18.29
CA HIS A 365 -12.71 39.16 19.19
C HIS A 365 -11.56 38.50 18.44
N PHE A 366 -10.41 39.14 18.54
CA PHE A 366 -9.16 38.74 17.90
C PHE A 366 -8.91 37.22 18.00
N LEU A 367 -8.97 36.61 19.20
CA LEU A 367 -8.69 35.16 19.34
C LEU A 367 -9.66 34.25 18.57
N HIS A 368 -10.94 34.61 18.50
CA HIS A 368 -11.95 33.81 17.82
C HIS A 368 -11.84 33.97 16.30
N GLU A 369 -11.64 35.21 15.83
CA GLU A 369 -11.40 35.50 14.41
C GLU A 369 -10.13 34.82 13.91
N TRP A 370 -9.01 34.93 14.64
CA TRP A 370 -7.76 34.26 14.31
C TRP A 370 -7.91 32.74 14.31
N LEU A 371 -8.64 32.17 15.27
CA LEU A 371 -8.90 30.74 15.29
C LEU A 371 -9.67 30.28 14.05
N GLN A 372 -10.73 31.01 13.67
CA GLN A 372 -11.50 30.71 12.48
C GLN A 372 -10.68 30.90 11.20
N SER A 373 -9.85 31.94 11.11
CA SER A 373 -8.95 32.17 9.98
C SER A 373 -7.88 31.09 9.85
N LEU A 374 -7.28 30.66 10.97
CA LEU A 374 -6.32 29.56 10.99
C LEU A 374 -6.98 28.23 10.61
N LEU A 375 -8.19 27.97 11.10
CA LEU A 375 -8.96 26.78 10.73
C LEU A 375 -9.31 26.79 9.24
N LEU A 376 -9.73 27.93 8.69
CA LEU A 376 -10.01 28.11 7.27
C LEU A 376 -8.75 27.83 6.43
N LEU A 377 -7.61 28.43 6.81
CA LEU A 377 -6.34 28.25 6.11
C LEU A 377 -5.87 26.78 6.18
N ALA A 378 -5.88 26.18 7.37
CA ALA A 378 -5.48 24.79 7.56
C ALA A 378 -6.42 23.81 6.83
N GLY A 379 -7.73 24.06 6.87
CA GLY A 379 -8.73 23.29 6.13
C GLY A 379 -8.56 23.40 4.62
N TRP A 380 -8.24 24.59 4.11
CA TRP A 380 -7.91 24.80 2.70
C TRP A 380 -6.64 24.03 2.28
N ILE A 381 -5.55 24.13 3.05
CA ILE A 381 -4.30 23.38 2.79
C ILE A 381 -4.58 21.86 2.81
N TRP A 382 -5.34 21.38 3.78
CA TRP A 382 -5.65 19.96 3.91
C TRP A 382 -6.54 19.44 2.77
N SER A 383 -7.61 20.16 2.43
CA SER A 383 -8.52 19.76 1.34
C SER A 383 -7.84 19.79 -0.02
N THR A 384 -7.01 20.80 -0.30
CA THR A 384 -6.19 20.83 -1.53
C THR A 384 -5.17 19.70 -1.56
N TYR A 385 -4.52 19.39 -0.44
CA TYR A 385 -3.62 18.23 -0.35
C TYR A 385 -4.34 16.91 -0.65
N VAL A 386 -5.51 16.67 -0.06
CA VAL A 386 -6.31 15.45 -0.31
C VAL A 386 -6.73 15.36 -1.78
N LEU A 387 -7.16 16.48 -2.39
CA LEU A 387 -7.51 16.54 -3.81
C LEU A 387 -6.31 16.20 -4.70
N LEU A 388 -5.14 16.79 -4.45
CA LEU A 388 -3.91 16.51 -5.20
C LEU A 388 -3.49 15.05 -5.09
N LEU A 389 -3.63 14.48 -3.90
CA LEU A 389 -3.34 13.08 -3.67
C LEU A 389 -4.29 12.17 -4.45
N LEU A 390 -5.59 12.48 -4.45
CA LEU A 390 -6.59 11.76 -5.24
C LEU A 390 -6.25 11.81 -6.74
N VAL A 391 -5.98 13.00 -7.28
CA VAL A 391 -5.57 13.17 -8.69
C VAL A 391 -4.34 12.34 -9.01
N ARG A 392 -3.30 12.39 -8.16
CA ARG A 392 -2.09 11.58 -8.35
C ARG A 392 -2.39 10.08 -8.34
N THR A 393 -3.27 9.62 -7.45
CA THR A 393 -3.63 8.19 -7.41
C THR A 393 -4.36 7.74 -8.67
N LEU A 394 -5.29 8.54 -9.19
CA LEU A 394 -6.00 8.27 -10.44
C LEU A 394 -5.01 8.20 -11.61
N GLN A 395 -4.13 9.20 -11.74
CA GLN A 395 -3.09 9.21 -12.77
C GLN A 395 -2.17 7.98 -12.70
N THR A 396 -1.80 7.52 -11.50
CA THR A 396 -0.97 6.31 -11.36
C THR A 396 -1.72 5.00 -11.62
N ALA A 397 -3.04 4.99 -11.49
CA ALA A 397 -3.86 3.82 -11.78
C ALA A 397 -4.00 3.61 -13.29
N ASP A 398 -4.21 4.70 -14.02
CA ASP A 398 -4.47 4.70 -15.46
C ASP A 398 -3.21 4.89 -16.32
N ALA A 399 -2.02 4.89 -15.70
CA ALA A 399 -0.75 5.19 -16.35
C ALA A 399 -0.47 4.36 -17.62
N SER A 400 -0.91 3.09 -17.67
CA SER A 400 -0.75 2.25 -18.87
C SER A 400 -1.70 2.64 -20.02
N GLU A 401 -2.89 3.15 -19.70
CA GLU A 401 -3.86 3.61 -20.68
C GLU A 401 -3.46 5.00 -21.18
N THR A 402 -3.06 5.90 -20.27
CA THR A 402 -2.50 7.21 -20.62
C THR A 402 -1.27 7.08 -21.53
N GLY A 403 -0.35 6.16 -21.22
CA GLY A 403 0.83 5.92 -22.08
C GLY A 403 0.47 5.38 -23.48
N TYR A 404 -0.64 4.64 -23.61
CA TYR A 404 -1.14 4.20 -24.91
C TYR A 404 -1.67 5.38 -25.73
N ASP A 405 -2.47 6.24 -25.11
CA ASP A 405 -3.01 7.45 -25.76
C ASP A 405 -1.90 8.45 -26.13
N GLU A 406 -0.88 8.61 -25.29
CA GLU A 406 0.32 9.40 -25.60
C GLU A 406 1.02 8.89 -26.86
N THR A 407 1.20 7.57 -26.99
CA THR A 407 1.82 6.97 -28.19
C THR A 407 0.96 7.18 -29.44
N LEU A 408 -0.38 7.08 -29.34
CA LEU A 408 -1.28 7.38 -30.46
C LEU A 408 -1.17 8.85 -30.89
N ASN A 409 -1.08 9.77 -29.93
CA ASN A 409 -0.89 11.20 -30.20
C ASN A 409 0.45 11.48 -30.89
N GLU A 410 1.52 10.77 -30.52
CA GLU A 410 2.82 10.84 -31.18
C GLU A 410 2.76 10.33 -32.63
N ILE A 411 2.06 9.23 -32.90
CA ILE A 411 1.82 8.73 -34.26
C ILE A 411 1.09 9.77 -35.10
N ASP A 412 0.04 10.39 -34.54
CA ASP A 412 -0.70 11.46 -35.20
C ASP A 412 0.18 12.68 -35.49
N ALA A 413 1.04 13.07 -34.55
CA ALA A 413 2.00 14.15 -34.74
C ALA A 413 2.99 13.84 -35.86
N LEU A 414 3.57 12.63 -35.88
CA LEU A 414 4.48 12.16 -36.93
C LEU A 414 3.80 12.19 -38.30
N CYS A 415 2.58 11.65 -38.41
CA CYS A 415 1.82 11.63 -39.65
C CYS A 415 1.53 13.03 -40.19
N ARG A 416 1.29 14.02 -39.32
CA ARG A 416 1.08 15.42 -39.72
C ARG A 416 2.38 16.08 -40.20
N THR A 417 3.48 15.88 -39.47
CA THR A 417 4.79 16.45 -39.80
C THR A 417 5.30 15.93 -41.13
N GLU A 418 5.25 14.60 -41.33
CA GLU A 418 5.74 13.93 -42.54
C GLU A 418 4.69 13.86 -43.66
N ARG A 419 3.49 14.43 -43.46
CA ARG A 419 2.36 14.44 -44.41
C ARG A 419 1.98 13.05 -44.93
N LEU A 420 1.96 12.06 -44.04
CA LEU A 420 1.59 10.69 -44.38
C LEU A 420 0.10 10.58 -44.73
N SER A 421 -0.25 9.56 -45.53
CA SER A 421 -1.63 9.32 -45.93
C SER A 421 -2.51 8.94 -44.72
N ARG A 422 -3.82 9.25 -44.80
CA ARG A 422 -4.79 8.81 -43.77
C ARG A 422 -4.87 7.28 -43.66
N ALA A 423 -4.59 6.56 -44.75
CA ALA A 423 -4.53 5.10 -44.73
C ALA A 423 -3.35 4.60 -43.89
N THR A 424 -2.17 5.20 -44.06
CA THR A 424 -0.96 4.90 -43.26
C THR A 424 -1.18 5.18 -41.78
N ASN A 425 -1.77 6.32 -41.44
CA ASN A 425 -2.09 6.64 -40.04
C ASN A 425 -3.04 5.60 -39.42
N ARG A 426 -4.18 5.33 -40.08
CA ARG A 426 -5.13 4.30 -39.62
C ARG A 426 -4.47 2.94 -39.45
N LYS A 427 -3.55 2.58 -40.35
CA LYS A 427 -2.79 1.34 -40.30
C LYS A 427 -1.87 1.29 -39.07
N MET A 428 -1.11 2.35 -38.80
CA MET A 428 -0.26 2.45 -37.62
C MET A 428 -1.07 2.38 -36.32
N ALA A 429 -2.18 3.12 -36.23
CA ALA A 429 -3.07 3.08 -35.06
C ALA A 429 -3.66 1.69 -34.83
N ARG A 430 -4.11 0.99 -35.89
CA ARG A 430 -4.60 -0.40 -35.80
C ARG A 430 -3.50 -1.37 -35.37
N HIS A 431 -2.28 -1.21 -35.87
CA HIS A 431 -1.14 -2.02 -35.45
C HIS A 431 -0.86 -1.85 -33.95
N LEU A 432 -0.88 -0.60 -33.44
CA LEU A 432 -0.69 -0.34 -32.02
C LEU A 432 -1.84 -0.94 -31.18
N ALA A 433 -3.08 -0.78 -31.62
CA ALA A 433 -4.27 -1.33 -30.96
C ALA A 433 -4.22 -2.86 -30.87
N GLY A 434 -3.84 -3.54 -31.97
CA GLY A 434 -3.70 -5.00 -32.00
C GLY A 434 -2.58 -5.49 -31.08
N ARG A 435 -1.46 -4.76 -30.99
CA ARG A 435 -0.31 -5.15 -30.16
C ARG A 435 -0.57 -5.01 -28.66
N PHE A 436 -1.14 -3.88 -28.23
CA PHE A 436 -1.20 -3.51 -26.82
C PHE A 436 -2.61 -3.57 -26.21
N ARG A 437 -3.67 -3.81 -27.00
CA ARG A 437 -5.06 -3.92 -26.52
C ARG A 437 -5.45 -2.77 -25.55
N SER A 438 -5.12 -1.54 -25.93
CA SER A 438 -5.32 -0.30 -25.14
C SER A 438 -4.54 -0.19 -23.82
N ARG A 439 -3.51 -1.01 -23.60
CA ARG A 439 -2.63 -0.94 -22.42
C ARG A 439 -1.17 -1.01 -22.82
N TYR A 440 -0.48 0.11 -22.71
CA TYR A 440 0.93 0.17 -23.04
C TYR A 440 1.82 -0.41 -21.93
N PHE A 441 2.85 -1.17 -22.31
CA PHE A 441 3.94 -1.62 -21.45
C PHE A 441 5.23 -1.78 -22.25
N ASP A 442 6.38 -1.38 -21.69
CA ASP A 442 7.70 -1.66 -22.29
C ASP A 442 8.25 -2.98 -21.73
N GLU A 443 8.36 -4.00 -22.60
CA GLU A 443 8.87 -5.32 -22.25
C GLU A 443 10.37 -5.31 -21.90
N ARG A 444 11.16 -4.41 -22.50
CA ARG A 444 12.63 -4.41 -22.39
C ARG A 444 13.13 -4.18 -20.96
N PRO A 445 12.70 -3.13 -20.23
CA PRO A 445 13.13 -2.93 -18.85
C PRO A 445 12.60 -4.02 -17.93
N ILE A 446 11.39 -4.55 -18.17
CA ILE A 446 10.79 -5.62 -17.37
C ILE A 446 11.64 -6.89 -17.46
N LEU A 447 12.02 -7.29 -18.68
CA LEU A 447 12.86 -8.46 -18.92
C LEU A 447 14.32 -8.23 -18.47
N PHE A 448 14.83 -6.99 -18.52
CA PHE A 448 16.17 -6.65 -18.05
C PHE A 448 16.32 -6.78 -16.52
N HIS A 449 15.29 -6.40 -15.76
CA HIS A 449 15.30 -6.53 -14.30
C HIS A 449 14.96 -7.94 -13.79
N ALA A 450 14.46 -8.82 -14.65
CA ALA A 450 14.16 -10.21 -14.30
C ALA A 450 15.45 -11.06 -14.24
N SER A 451 15.59 -11.89 -13.20
CA SER A 451 16.65 -12.92 -13.17
C SER A 451 16.53 -13.87 -14.36
N ASP A 452 17.62 -14.51 -14.80
CA ASP A 452 17.61 -15.39 -15.98
C ASP A 452 16.51 -16.45 -15.96
N ASN A 453 16.30 -17.11 -14.81
CA ASN A 453 15.25 -18.12 -14.66
C ASN A 453 13.84 -17.50 -14.77
N LEU A 454 13.63 -16.32 -14.17
CA LEU A 454 12.35 -15.62 -14.27
C LEU A 454 12.10 -15.14 -15.69
N ARG A 455 13.12 -14.62 -16.37
CA ARG A 455 13.05 -14.18 -17.77
C ARG A 455 12.67 -15.34 -18.69
N ARG A 456 13.37 -16.49 -18.58
CA ARG A 456 13.02 -17.70 -19.36
C ARG A 456 11.59 -18.14 -19.08
N ARG A 457 11.17 -18.12 -17.81
CA ARG A 457 9.80 -18.49 -17.43
C ARG A 457 8.75 -17.53 -17.97
N LEU A 458 8.98 -16.22 -17.87
CA LEU A 458 8.09 -15.20 -18.44
C LEU A 458 7.96 -15.39 -19.95
N LEU A 459 9.07 -15.63 -20.65
CA LEU A 459 9.04 -15.94 -22.07
C LEU A 459 8.19 -17.18 -22.34
N THR A 460 8.35 -18.27 -21.57
CA THR A 460 7.52 -19.46 -21.75
C THR A 460 6.03 -19.27 -21.43
N GLU A 461 5.69 -18.45 -20.43
CA GLU A 461 4.30 -18.24 -19.99
C GLU A 461 3.55 -17.18 -20.84
N ILE A 462 4.23 -16.12 -21.30
CA ILE A 462 3.60 -15.04 -22.08
C ILE A 462 3.16 -15.53 -23.47
N GLY A 463 3.90 -16.44 -24.10
CA GLY A 463 3.64 -16.83 -25.49
C GLY A 463 3.15 -18.26 -25.72
N SER A 464 2.91 -19.07 -24.67
CA SER A 464 2.67 -20.52 -24.83
C SER A 464 3.70 -21.22 -25.75
N PHE A 465 4.92 -20.65 -25.84
CA PHE A 465 5.88 -20.98 -26.90
C PHE A 465 6.33 -22.43 -26.87
N ARG A 466 6.29 -23.06 -25.70
CA ARG A 466 6.71 -24.46 -25.56
C ARG A 466 5.78 -25.41 -26.29
N ALA A 467 4.46 -25.24 -26.14
CA ALA A 467 3.49 -26.08 -26.84
C ALA A 467 3.53 -25.81 -28.35
N PHE A 468 3.79 -24.57 -28.70
CA PHE A 468 3.83 -24.08 -30.06
C PHE A 468 5.10 -24.52 -30.83
N LEU A 469 6.30 -24.37 -30.23
CA LEU A 469 7.57 -24.84 -30.81
C LEU A 469 7.68 -26.37 -30.85
N ALA A 470 7.11 -27.08 -29.87
CA ALA A 470 7.12 -28.54 -29.86
C ALA A 470 6.25 -29.17 -30.97
N ARG A 471 5.27 -28.42 -31.50
CA ARG A 471 4.45 -28.81 -32.65
C ARG A 471 5.15 -28.58 -33.98
N ALA A 472 6.18 -27.74 -34.02
CA ALA A 472 6.94 -27.53 -35.24
C ALA A 472 7.77 -28.78 -35.57
N ASP A 473 7.49 -29.38 -36.72
CA ASP A 473 8.16 -30.59 -37.22
C ASP A 473 9.69 -30.51 -37.11
N VAL A 474 10.24 -29.33 -37.42
CA VAL A 474 11.68 -29.05 -37.44
C VAL A 474 12.32 -29.12 -36.05
N PHE A 475 11.56 -28.87 -34.99
CA PHE A 475 12.07 -28.74 -33.62
C PHE A 475 11.63 -29.86 -32.69
N ARG A 476 10.86 -30.84 -33.19
CA ARG A 476 10.28 -31.93 -32.40
C ARG A 476 11.33 -32.80 -31.69
N GLU A 477 12.49 -32.98 -32.31
CA GLU A 477 13.61 -33.78 -31.77
C GLU A 477 14.56 -32.97 -30.86
N LEU A 478 14.33 -31.67 -30.68
CA LEU A 478 15.21 -30.84 -29.88
C LEU A 478 14.96 -31.00 -28.37
N PRO A 479 16.02 -31.02 -27.55
CA PRO A 479 15.88 -31.01 -26.10
C PRO A 479 15.11 -29.78 -25.59
N PRO A 480 14.36 -29.91 -24.48
CA PRO A 480 13.50 -28.84 -23.97
C PRO A 480 14.28 -27.58 -23.56
N TYR A 481 15.51 -27.71 -23.06
CA TYR A 481 16.35 -26.55 -22.71
C TYR A 481 16.70 -25.70 -23.95
N LEU A 482 16.88 -26.34 -25.10
CA LEU A 482 17.23 -25.66 -26.36
C LEU A 482 16.00 -24.97 -26.96
N LEU A 483 14.81 -25.56 -26.79
CA LEU A 483 13.55 -24.92 -27.14
C LEU A 483 13.31 -23.64 -26.31
N GLU A 484 13.69 -23.64 -25.03
CA GLU A 484 13.64 -22.44 -24.18
C GLU A 484 14.61 -21.35 -24.67
N ASP A 485 15.82 -21.74 -25.07
CA ASP A 485 16.82 -20.81 -25.62
C ASP A 485 16.40 -20.25 -26.99
N ILE A 486 15.75 -21.06 -27.85
CA ILE A 486 15.15 -20.62 -29.11
C ILE A 486 13.99 -19.66 -28.85
N ALA A 487 13.10 -19.99 -27.91
CA ALA A 487 11.98 -19.14 -27.53
C ALA A 487 12.45 -17.75 -27.06
N ALA A 488 13.60 -17.68 -26.37
CA ALA A 488 14.19 -16.41 -25.94
C ALA A 488 14.77 -15.54 -27.07
N ARG A 489 14.94 -16.09 -28.28
CA ARG A 489 15.39 -15.36 -29.48
C ARG A 489 14.27 -15.06 -30.48
N LEU A 490 13.05 -15.56 -30.23
CA LEU A 490 11.89 -15.24 -31.07
C LEU A 490 11.55 -13.75 -30.95
N ARG A 491 11.26 -13.14 -32.10
CA ARG A 491 10.81 -11.75 -32.18
C ARG A 491 9.33 -11.73 -32.53
N PHE A 492 8.53 -11.09 -31.68
CA PHE A 492 7.11 -10.87 -31.96
C PHE A 492 6.93 -9.83 -33.07
N GLU A 493 6.18 -10.19 -34.11
CA GLU A 493 5.77 -9.33 -35.22
C GLU A 493 4.24 -9.41 -35.35
N LEU A 494 3.57 -8.25 -35.44
CA LEU A 494 2.13 -8.18 -35.67
C LEU A 494 1.88 -7.71 -37.10
N VAL A 495 1.23 -8.55 -37.91
CA VAL A 495 0.93 -8.26 -39.32
C VAL A 495 -0.56 -8.02 -39.46
N LEU A 496 -0.94 -6.98 -40.21
CA LEU A 496 -2.34 -6.61 -40.40
C LEU A 496 -2.94 -7.32 -41.62
N GLU A 497 -4.27 -7.32 -41.71
CA GLU A 497 -5.02 -7.77 -42.88
C GLU A 497 -4.44 -7.21 -44.19
N GLN A 498 -4.31 -8.06 -45.21
CA GLN A 498 -3.77 -7.79 -46.55
C GLN A 498 -2.26 -7.51 -46.61
N ASP A 499 -1.55 -7.49 -45.48
CA ASP A 499 -0.10 -7.35 -45.50
C ASP A 499 0.60 -8.68 -45.83
N THR A 500 1.63 -8.59 -46.65
CA THR A 500 2.44 -9.74 -47.05
C THR A 500 3.54 -9.97 -46.01
N VAL A 501 3.52 -11.15 -45.35
CA VAL A 501 4.55 -11.57 -44.40
C VAL A 501 5.83 -11.95 -45.13
N VAL A 502 5.69 -12.69 -46.23
CA VAL A 502 6.80 -13.23 -47.04
C VAL A 502 6.43 -13.14 -48.50
N VAL A 503 7.39 -12.75 -49.35
CA VAL A 503 7.20 -12.63 -50.80
C VAL A 503 7.96 -13.73 -51.52
N ALA A 504 7.33 -14.42 -52.48
CA ALA A 504 7.97 -15.42 -53.33
C ALA A 504 9.20 -14.83 -54.05
N GLY A 505 10.27 -15.62 -54.17
CA GLY A 505 11.54 -15.18 -54.78
C GLY A 505 12.42 -14.29 -53.90
N SER A 506 11.93 -13.77 -52.77
CA SER A 506 12.76 -13.02 -51.82
C SER A 506 13.75 -13.94 -51.06
N SER A 507 14.77 -13.36 -50.43
CA SER A 507 15.77 -14.12 -49.67
C SER A 507 15.18 -14.75 -48.40
N ALA A 508 15.36 -16.05 -48.23
CA ALA A 508 14.90 -16.81 -47.08
C ALA A 508 15.92 -16.76 -45.93
N GLY A 509 15.86 -15.72 -45.11
CA GLY A 509 16.75 -15.51 -43.95
C GLY A 509 16.14 -15.85 -42.57
N SER A 510 14.87 -16.22 -42.52
CA SER A 510 14.10 -16.37 -41.27
C SER A 510 13.04 -17.48 -41.37
N MET A 511 12.59 -17.99 -40.24
CA MET A 511 11.42 -18.85 -40.10
C MET A 511 10.33 -18.10 -39.34
N TYR A 512 9.08 -18.38 -39.66
CA TYR A 512 7.92 -17.74 -39.07
C TYR A 512 6.98 -18.77 -38.44
N PHE A 513 6.26 -18.27 -37.45
CA PHE A 513 5.45 -19.02 -36.54
C PHE A 513 4.14 -18.27 -36.32
N LEU A 514 3.03 -18.82 -36.80
CA LEU A 514 1.71 -18.19 -36.70
C LEU A 514 1.06 -18.57 -35.38
N ALA A 515 1.13 -17.67 -34.40
CA ALA A 515 0.59 -17.90 -33.06
C ALA A 515 -0.93 -17.72 -33.03
N SER A 516 -1.44 -16.70 -33.70
CA SER A 516 -2.87 -16.46 -33.85
C SER A 516 -3.17 -15.72 -35.16
N GLY A 517 -4.27 -16.08 -35.81
CA GLY A 517 -4.76 -15.49 -37.04
C GLY A 517 -4.67 -16.45 -38.23
N THR A 518 -5.20 -15.99 -39.35
CA THR A 518 -5.28 -16.74 -40.61
C THR A 518 -4.52 -16.02 -41.72
N ALA A 519 -3.65 -16.75 -42.43
CA ALA A 519 -2.89 -16.24 -43.58
C ALA A 519 -3.13 -17.11 -44.82
N ALA A 520 -3.26 -16.49 -45.99
CA ALA A 520 -3.32 -17.18 -47.28
C ALA A 520 -1.93 -17.35 -47.88
N VAL A 521 -1.70 -18.49 -48.53
CA VAL A 521 -0.46 -18.81 -49.23
C VAL A 521 -0.70 -18.74 -50.73
N TYR A 522 0.11 -17.97 -51.44
CA TYR A 522 0.01 -17.76 -52.89
C TYR A 522 1.27 -18.29 -53.60
N ALA A 523 1.08 -18.98 -54.70
CA ALA A 523 2.15 -19.36 -55.61
C ALA A 523 2.72 -18.14 -56.35
N PRO A 524 3.92 -18.26 -56.96
CA PRO A 524 4.54 -17.16 -57.72
C PRO A 524 3.69 -16.65 -58.89
N ASP A 525 2.80 -17.50 -59.41
CA ASP A 525 1.84 -17.19 -60.48
C ASP A 525 0.56 -16.50 -59.97
N GLY A 526 0.42 -16.33 -58.66
CA GLY A 526 -0.74 -15.71 -58.01
C GLY A 526 -1.86 -16.68 -57.64
N THR A 527 -1.68 -17.99 -57.88
CA THR A 527 -2.68 -19.01 -57.51
C THR A 527 -2.72 -19.20 -55.99
N GLU A 528 -3.90 -19.16 -55.38
CA GLU A 528 -4.08 -19.43 -53.95
C GLU A 528 -3.97 -20.93 -53.67
N LEU A 529 -3.07 -21.29 -52.76
CA LEU A 529 -2.72 -22.68 -52.46
C LEU A 529 -3.41 -23.19 -51.20
N GLY A 530 -3.73 -22.30 -50.27
CA GLY A 530 -4.41 -22.65 -49.04
C GLY A 530 -4.22 -21.62 -47.93
N HIS A 531 -4.67 -22.00 -46.74
CA HIS A 531 -4.65 -21.14 -45.56
C HIS A 531 -3.82 -21.76 -44.43
N LEU A 532 -3.04 -20.91 -43.77
CA LEU A 532 -2.37 -21.16 -42.52
C LEU A 532 -3.23 -20.65 -41.38
N ILE A 533 -3.38 -21.46 -40.34
CA ILE A 533 -4.14 -21.15 -39.13
C ILE A 533 -3.23 -21.20 -37.90
N ASP A 534 -3.76 -20.81 -36.74
CA ASP A 534 -3.12 -20.88 -35.42
C ASP A 534 -2.32 -22.19 -35.22
N GLY A 535 -1.02 -22.05 -34.95
CA GLY A 535 -0.10 -23.18 -34.79
C GLY A 535 0.74 -23.51 -36.02
N ALA A 536 0.42 -22.94 -37.18
CA ALA A 536 1.19 -23.15 -38.40
C ALA A 536 2.60 -22.55 -38.30
N ASN A 537 3.54 -23.16 -39.01
CA ASN A 537 4.91 -22.69 -39.14
C ASN A 537 5.33 -22.77 -40.61
N PHE A 538 6.17 -21.83 -41.05
CA PHE A 538 6.59 -21.74 -42.44
C PHE A 538 7.96 -21.06 -42.55
N GLY A 539 8.62 -21.22 -43.69
CA GLY A 539 9.94 -20.62 -43.94
C GLY A 539 11.11 -21.39 -43.35
N ALA A 540 10.91 -22.67 -42.98
CA ALA A 540 11.93 -23.51 -42.32
C ALA A 540 13.22 -23.63 -43.13
N ILE A 541 13.12 -23.73 -44.46
CA ILE A 541 14.26 -23.91 -45.38
C ILE A 541 15.30 -22.79 -45.22
N GLY A 542 14.87 -21.56 -44.92
CA GLY A 542 15.74 -20.41 -44.75
C GLY A 542 16.71 -20.51 -43.56
N LEU A 543 16.37 -21.31 -42.54
CA LEU A 543 17.27 -21.53 -41.40
C LEU A 543 18.47 -22.41 -41.75
N PHE A 544 18.30 -23.38 -42.66
CA PHE A 544 19.33 -24.38 -42.96
C PHE A 544 20.14 -24.03 -44.21
N ARG A 545 19.50 -23.60 -45.30
CA ARG A 545 20.17 -23.37 -46.58
C ARG A 545 20.54 -21.90 -46.81
N ALA A 546 21.83 -21.61 -46.92
CA ALA A 546 22.31 -20.26 -47.17
C ALA A 546 21.90 -19.80 -48.58
N GLY A 547 21.37 -18.58 -48.70
CA GLY A 547 20.94 -18.03 -49.99
C GLY A 547 19.70 -18.68 -50.59
N ALA A 548 18.92 -19.44 -49.82
CA ALA A 548 17.63 -19.94 -50.29
C ALA A 548 16.67 -18.78 -50.62
N THR A 549 15.78 -19.02 -51.57
CA THR A 549 14.68 -18.11 -51.92
C THR A 549 13.35 -18.66 -51.41
N ARG A 550 12.39 -17.77 -51.16
CA ARG A 550 11.03 -18.15 -50.77
C ARG A 550 10.29 -18.76 -51.95
N ALA A 551 9.65 -19.92 -51.74
CA ALA A 551 8.91 -20.60 -52.80
C ALA A 551 7.53 -19.98 -53.04
N VAL A 552 6.91 -19.45 -51.99
CA VAL A 552 5.55 -18.91 -52.00
C VAL A 552 5.51 -17.53 -51.33
N SER A 553 4.41 -16.81 -51.57
CA SER A 553 4.08 -15.59 -50.84
C SER A 553 3.05 -15.92 -49.75
N VAL A 554 3.19 -15.33 -48.56
CA VAL A 554 2.22 -15.51 -47.47
C VAL A 554 1.63 -14.15 -47.13
N VAL A 555 0.31 -14.03 -47.23
CA VAL A 555 -0.44 -12.79 -47.01
C VAL A 555 -1.42 -12.99 -45.87
N ALA A 556 -1.46 -12.06 -44.92
CA ALA A 556 -2.38 -12.12 -43.80
C ALA A 556 -3.82 -11.81 -44.28
N LEU A 557 -4.78 -12.67 -43.93
CA LEU A 557 -6.21 -12.41 -44.20
C LEU A 557 -6.86 -11.61 -43.08
N GLU A 558 -6.36 -11.78 -41.86
CA GLU A 558 -6.76 -11.03 -40.67
C GLU A 558 -5.53 -10.57 -39.88
N VAL A 559 -5.72 -9.94 -38.72
CA VAL A 559 -4.60 -9.56 -37.85
C VAL A 559 -3.88 -10.82 -37.36
N CYS A 560 -2.64 -11.01 -37.81
CA CYS A 560 -1.82 -12.18 -37.51
C CYS A 560 -0.74 -11.83 -36.49
N GLU A 561 -0.70 -12.59 -35.39
CA GLU A 561 0.37 -12.59 -34.41
C GLU A 561 1.44 -13.61 -34.81
N LEU A 562 2.63 -13.12 -35.19
CA LEU A 562 3.72 -13.94 -35.72
C LEU A 562 4.95 -13.88 -34.82
N TYR A 563 5.69 -14.98 -34.79
CA TYR A 563 7.02 -15.02 -34.19
C TYR A 563 8.06 -15.33 -35.25
N ARG A 564 9.07 -14.48 -35.33
CA ARG A 564 10.16 -14.59 -36.28
C ARG A 564 11.41 -15.14 -35.61
N LEU A 565 12.03 -16.14 -36.22
CA LEU A 565 13.35 -16.66 -35.87
C LEU A 565 14.32 -16.37 -37.01
N ASP A 566 15.32 -15.53 -36.77
CA ASP A 566 16.36 -15.24 -37.77
C ASP A 566 17.40 -16.36 -37.83
N ARG A 567 17.88 -16.68 -39.04
CA ARG A 567 18.94 -17.67 -39.28
C ARG A 567 20.19 -17.37 -38.45
N ALA A 568 20.59 -16.10 -38.37
CA ALA A 568 21.79 -15.70 -37.62
C ALA A 568 21.67 -16.03 -36.12
N ASP A 569 20.51 -15.74 -35.53
CA ASP A 569 20.20 -16.05 -34.14
C ASP A 569 20.12 -17.56 -33.90
N PHE A 570 19.45 -18.30 -34.80
CA PHE A 570 19.38 -19.77 -34.75
C PHE A 570 20.77 -20.42 -34.83
N LEU A 571 21.59 -20.03 -35.82
CA LEU A 571 22.95 -20.56 -35.96
C LEU A 571 23.82 -20.23 -34.75
N GLN A 572 23.66 -19.03 -34.17
CA GLN A 572 24.39 -18.67 -32.95
C GLN A 572 24.02 -19.58 -31.77
N LEU A 573 22.75 -19.91 -31.60
CA LEU A 573 22.27 -20.86 -30.58
C LEU A 573 22.75 -22.30 -30.83
N MET A 574 22.81 -22.71 -32.10
CA MET A 574 23.19 -24.07 -32.49
C MET A 574 24.71 -24.31 -32.56
N LYS A 575 25.55 -23.27 -32.53
CA LYS A 575 27.02 -23.37 -32.55
C LYS A 575 27.59 -24.40 -31.55
N PRO A 576 27.16 -24.44 -30.27
CA PRO A 576 27.62 -25.43 -29.30
C PRO A 576 27.09 -26.86 -29.56
N HIS A 577 26.01 -26.99 -30.34
CA HIS A 577 25.29 -28.23 -30.61
C HIS A 577 25.42 -28.65 -32.08
N THR A 578 26.64 -28.63 -32.62
CA THR A 578 26.91 -28.89 -34.04
C THR A 578 26.39 -30.25 -34.52
N TYR A 579 26.40 -31.27 -33.66
CA TYR A 579 25.83 -32.60 -33.96
C TYR A 579 24.32 -32.52 -34.26
N LEU A 580 23.55 -31.83 -33.41
CA LEU A 580 22.10 -31.66 -33.61
C LEU A 580 21.81 -30.82 -34.85
N LEU A 581 22.61 -29.79 -35.11
CA LEU A 581 22.48 -29.00 -36.33
C LEU A 581 22.71 -29.86 -37.58
N ALA A 582 23.74 -30.72 -37.59
CA ALA A 582 24.01 -31.62 -38.70
C ALA A 582 22.89 -32.65 -38.90
N GLN A 583 22.29 -33.16 -37.83
CA GLN A 583 21.14 -34.06 -37.89
C GLN A 583 19.91 -33.36 -38.49
N LEU A 584 19.58 -32.16 -38.01
CA LEU A 584 18.46 -31.37 -38.53
C LEU A 584 18.67 -30.95 -39.99
N SER A 585 19.89 -30.56 -40.36
CA SER A 585 20.24 -30.26 -41.76
C SER A 585 20.08 -31.50 -42.64
N LYS A 586 20.56 -32.67 -42.21
CA LYS A 586 20.41 -33.92 -42.96
C LYS A 586 18.95 -34.34 -43.13
N GLN A 587 18.12 -34.18 -42.11
CA GLN A 587 16.68 -34.43 -42.18
C GLN A 587 15.98 -33.45 -43.15
N THR A 588 16.37 -32.18 -43.09
CA THR A 588 15.86 -31.14 -43.98
C THR A 588 16.25 -31.39 -45.43
N ASP A 589 17.53 -31.70 -45.71
CA ASP A 589 18.02 -32.04 -47.04
C ASP A 589 17.35 -33.30 -47.59
N ARG A 590 17.11 -34.29 -46.72
CA ARG A 590 16.37 -35.50 -47.07
C ARG A 590 14.94 -35.17 -47.49
N ARG A 591 14.20 -34.38 -46.69
CA ARG A 591 12.84 -33.92 -47.05
C ARG A 591 12.81 -33.14 -48.36
N ILE A 592 13.79 -32.25 -48.59
CA ILE A 592 13.92 -31.49 -49.85
C ILE A 592 14.17 -32.43 -51.05
N SER A 593 15.03 -33.44 -50.88
CA SER A 593 15.34 -34.41 -51.94
C SER A 593 14.20 -35.38 -52.25
N GLU A 594 13.46 -35.83 -51.22
CA GLU A 594 12.30 -36.71 -51.35
C GLU A 594 11.13 -35.99 -52.05
N ALA A 595 10.92 -34.71 -51.73
CA ALA A 595 10.02 -33.86 -52.49
C ALA A 595 10.44 -33.77 -53.95
N GLY A 596 11.74 -33.54 -54.20
CA GLY A 596 12.40 -33.46 -55.51
C GLY A 596 12.12 -34.64 -56.47
N GLY A 597 11.97 -35.85 -55.96
CA GLY A 597 11.92 -37.09 -56.75
C GLY A 597 10.58 -37.84 -56.80
N GLY A 598 9.56 -37.46 -56.02
CA GLY A 598 8.32 -38.26 -55.92
C GLY A 598 7.00 -37.49 -55.73
N LEU A 599 7.04 -36.20 -55.38
CA LEU A 599 5.83 -35.37 -55.27
C LEU A 599 5.67 -34.51 -56.53
N THR A 600 4.44 -34.44 -57.05
CA THR A 600 4.13 -33.51 -58.15
C THR A 600 4.40 -32.07 -57.69
N PRO A 601 4.71 -31.12 -58.60
CA PRO A 601 4.92 -29.73 -58.22
C PRO A 601 3.78 -29.17 -57.37
N GLU A 602 2.53 -29.57 -57.65
CA GLU A 602 1.33 -29.19 -56.92
C GLU A 602 1.35 -29.71 -55.47
N ASP A 603 1.72 -30.98 -55.23
CA ASP A 603 1.75 -31.56 -53.88
C ASP A 603 2.79 -30.89 -52.95
N ARG A 604 3.89 -30.37 -53.51
CA ARG A 604 4.91 -29.63 -52.74
C ARG A 604 4.40 -28.28 -52.23
N LEU A 605 3.40 -27.71 -52.89
CA LEU A 605 2.77 -26.45 -52.52
C LEU A 605 1.64 -26.64 -51.48
N PHE A 606 1.46 -27.82 -50.90
CA PHE A 606 0.53 -28.07 -49.78
C PHE A 606 1.22 -28.37 -48.43
N ASP A 607 2.55 -28.54 -48.42
CA ASP A 607 3.31 -28.80 -47.20
C ASP A 607 3.93 -27.51 -46.66
N THR A 608 3.49 -27.13 -45.45
CA THR A 608 3.96 -25.98 -44.68
C THR A 608 5.48 -25.87 -44.53
N PHE A 609 6.19 -26.99 -44.61
CA PHE A 609 7.65 -27.01 -44.57
C PHE A 609 8.30 -26.29 -45.77
N PHE A 610 7.65 -26.35 -46.95
CA PHE A 610 8.15 -25.78 -48.20
C PHE A 610 7.70 -24.33 -48.46
N TYR A 611 6.83 -23.79 -47.60
CA TYR A 611 6.37 -22.40 -47.66
C TYR A 611 7.44 -21.39 -47.24
#